data_AF-A0A9E3IV90-F1
#
_entry.id   AF-A0A9E3IV90-F1
#
_cell.length_a   1.000
_cell.length_b   1.000
_cell.length_c   1.000
_cell.angle_alpha   90.00
_cell.angle_beta   90.00
_cell.angle_gamma   90.00
#
_symmetry.space_group_name_H-M   'P 1'
#
loop_
_entity.id
_entity.type
_entity.pdbx_description
1 polymer ?
#
loop_
_entity_poly.entity_id
_entity_poly.type
_entity_poly.pdbx_seq_one_letter_code
_entity_poly.pdbx_strand_id
1 'polypeptide(L)'
;MADTDQIAALLKLAADDVQLLGAQRVAAKRLLAYDGELYPHDGCAITLSVLLQDAGIAVADNFQAIQLTHTLRDRGWSHVPIGEQRAGDVGTTCGDKPLHGQDHIYLVLKPLSADEMVIADNQDTHPHFRFASGHGGKTPTRYFLRAG
;
A
#
# COMPACT_ATOMS: atom_id res chain seq x y z
N MET A 1 7.77 -5.68 19.60
CA MET A 1 8.46 -5.58 18.30
C MET A 1 7.84 -4.41 17.58
N ALA A 2 8.67 -3.51 17.06
CA ALA A 2 8.17 -2.34 16.36
C ALA A 2 7.88 -2.72 14.89
N ASP A 3 6.97 -1.98 14.24
CA ASP A 3 6.65 -2.22 12.83
C ASP A 3 7.90 -2.02 11.95
N THR A 4 8.80 -1.09 12.33
CA THR A 4 10.08 -0.85 11.63
C THR A 4 10.96 -2.11 11.52
N ASP A 5 10.91 -3.00 12.52
CA ASP A 5 11.69 -4.25 12.53
C ASP A 5 11.25 -5.21 11.41
N GLN A 6 10.03 -5.05 10.90
CA GLN A 6 9.42 -5.94 9.90
C GLN A 6 9.50 -5.39 8.47
N ILE A 7 9.93 -4.14 8.27
CA ILE A 7 9.95 -3.49 6.95
C ILE A 7 10.82 -4.24 5.94
N ALA A 8 11.95 -4.81 6.39
CA ALA A 8 12.79 -5.62 5.51
C ALA A 8 12.08 -6.89 5.00
N ALA A 9 11.27 -7.54 5.84
CA ALA A 9 10.47 -8.70 5.45
C ALA A 9 9.34 -8.29 4.50
N LEU A 10 8.65 -7.19 4.81
CA LEU A 10 7.60 -6.61 3.95
C LEU A 10 8.11 -6.32 2.54
N LEU A 11 9.26 -5.64 2.44
CA LEU A 11 9.89 -5.33 1.16
C LEU A 11 10.26 -6.59 0.37
N LYS A 12 10.80 -7.61 1.04
CA LYS A 12 11.15 -8.88 0.40
C LYS A 12 9.92 -9.60 -0.17
N LEU A 13 8.82 -9.64 0.58
CA LEU A 13 7.57 -10.25 0.13
C LEU A 13 6.97 -9.49 -1.05
N ALA A 14 6.87 -8.16 -0.94
CA ALA A 14 6.22 -7.36 -1.96
C ALA A 14 7.03 -7.19 -3.25
N ALA A 15 8.36 -7.38 -3.19
CA ALA A 15 9.22 -7.36 -4.38
C ALA A 15 9.30 -8.71 -5.12
N ASP A 16 8.73 -9.78 -4.57
CA ASP A 16 8.66 -11.10 -5.20
C ASP A 16 7.30 -11.31 -5.85
N ASP A 17 7.28 -11.55 -7.16
CA ASP A 17 6.05 -11.69 -7.95
C ASP A 17 5.13 -12.81 -7.45
N VAL A 18 5.70 -13.91 -6.98
CA VAL A 18 4.92 -15.07 -6.50
C VAL A 18 4.27 -14.73 -5.17
N GLN A 19 4.99 -14.07 -4.27
CA GLN A 19 4.47 -13.65 -2.97
C GLN A 19 3.43 -12.53 -3.13
N LEU A 20 3.70 -11.52 -3.97
CA LEU A 20 2.75 -10.46 -4.28
C LEU A 20 1.44 -11.04 -4.84
N LEU A 21 1.51 -11.89 -5.87
CA LEU A 21 0.33 -12.55 -6.43
C LEU A 21 -0.39 -13.43 -5.40
N GLY A 22 0.35 -14.08 -4.50
CA GLY A 22 -0.19 -14.83 -3.36
C GLY A 22 -1.05 -13.94 -2.45
N ALA A 23 -0.50 -12.80 -2.02
CA ALA A 23 -1.20 -11.82 -1.20
C ALA A 23 -2.44 -11.27 -1.92
N GLN A 24 -2.33 -10.93 -3.20
CA GLN A 24 -3.45 -10.47 -4.03
C GLN A 24 -4.59 -11.50 -4.13
N ARG A 25 -4.27 -12.79 -4.24
CA ARG A 25 -5.28 -13.86 -4.26
C ARG A 25 -5.99 -14.03 -2.92
N VAL A 26 -5.27 -13.88 -1.81
CA VAL A 26 -5.86 -13.88 -0.47
C VAL A 26 -6.78 -12.66 -0.31
N ALA A 27 -6.29 -11.49 -0.73
CA ALA A 27 -7.04 -10.24 -0.71
C ALA A 27 -8.32 -10.31 -1.54
N ALA A 28 -8.26 -10.85 -2.77
CA ALA A 28 -9.41 -11.03 -3.63
C ALA A 28 -10.50 -11.91 -2.99
N LYS A 29 -10.11 -13.00 -2.31
CA LYS A 29 -11.07 -13.87 -1.60
C LYS A 29 -11.72 -13.16 -0.41
N ARG A 30 -10.93 -12.40 0.35
CA ARG A 30 -11.41 -11.66 1.53
C ARG A 30 -12.33 -10.51 1.14
N LEU A 31 -11.99 -9.77 0.08
CA LEU A 31 -12.81 -8.69 -0.47
C LEU A 31 -14.16 -9.23 -0.98
N LEU A 32 -14.13 -10.27 -1.83
CA LEU A 32 -15.35 -10.90 -2.34
C LEU A 32 -16.28 -11.38 -1.20
N ALA A 33 -15.71 -11.90 -0.11
CA ALA A 33 -16.48 -12.35 1.05
C ALA A 33 -17.03 -11.20 1.90
N TYR A 34 -16.42 -10.02 1.85
CA TYR A 34 -16.79 -8.86 2.66
C TYR A 34 -17.97 -8.09 2.06
N ASP A 35 -17.90 -7.72 0.78
CA ASP A 35 -18.90 -6.87 0.12
C ASP A 35 -19.31 -7.32 -1.30
N GLY A 36 -18.70 -8.40 -1.81
CA GLY A 36 -18.97 -8.92 -3.14
C GLY A 36 -18.20 -8.22 -4.26
N GLU A 37 -17.30 -7.29 -3.94
CA GLU A 37 -16.53 -6.52 -4.92
C GLU A 37 -15.55 -7.42 -5.71
N LEU A 38 -15.35 -7.07 -6.98
CA LEU A 38 -14.47 -7.82 -7.88
C LEU A 38 -13.07 -7.19 -7.94
N TYR A 39 -12.10 -7.95 -7.45
CA TYR A 39 -10.67 -7.64 -7.57
C TYR A 39 -10.27 -7.41 -9.05
N PRO A 40 -9.38 -6.45 -9.37
CA PRO A 40 -8.61 -5.62 -8.45
C PRO A 40 -9.31 -4.38 -7.94
N HIS A 41 -10.54 -4.07 -8.34
CA HIS A 41 -11.22 -2.86 -7.86
C HIS A 41 -11.33 -2.90 -6.33
N ASP A 42 -10.99 -1.79 -5.68
CA ASP A 42 -10.93 -1.62 -4.21
C ASP A 42 -10.04 -2.61 -3.43
N GLY A 43 -9.22 -3.40 -4.12
CA GLY A 43 -8.31 -4.36 -3.50
C GLY A 43 -7.07 -3.76 -2.83
N CYS A 44 -6.78 -2.46 -2.99
CA CYS A 44 -5.50 -1.86 -2.59
C CYS A 44 -5.19 -2.01 -1.09
N ALA A 45 -6.17 -1.66 -0.25
CA ALA A 45 -6.00 -1.70 1.20
C ALA A 45 -5.90 -3.13 1.73
N ILE A 46 -6.69 -4.05 1.18
CA ILE A 46 -6.69 -5.43 1.65
C ILE A 46 -5.43 -6.17 1.17
N THR A 47 -4.96 -5.92 -0.06
CA THR A 47 -3.68 -6.45 -0.55
C THR A 47 -2.53 -5.99 0.34
N LEU A 48 -2.46 -4.69 0.67
CA LEU A 48 -1.42 -4.19 1.57
C LEU A 48 -1.57 -4.73 3.01
N SER A 49 -2.81 -4.90 3.50
CA SER A 49 -3.06 -5.51 4.82
C SER A 49 -2.51 -6.94 4.89
N VAL A 50 -2.71 -7.75 3.85
CA VAL A 50 -2.17 -9.11 3.77
C VAL A 50 -0.65 -9.10 3.76
N LEU A 51 -0.01 -8.25 2.95
CA LEU A 51 1.46 -8.13 2.91
C LEU A 51 2.03 -7.72 4.27
N LEU A 52 1.39 -6.77 4.96
CA LEU A 52 1.77 -6.36 6.32
C LEU A 52 1.66 -7.53 7.30
N GLN A 53 0.55 -8.27 7.28
CA GLN A 53 0.33 -9.44 8.13
C GLN A 53 1.40 -10.52 7.88
N ASP A 54 1.68 -10.84 6.62
CA ASP A 54 2.67 -11.85 6.23
C ASP A 54 4.10 -11.44 6.63
N ALA A 55 4.37 -10.13 6.68
CA ALA A 55 5.62 -9.57 7.20
C ALA A 55 5.69 -9.55 8.74
N GLY A 56 4.61 -9.91 9.45
CA GLY A 56 4.55 -9.88 10.92
C GLY A 56 4.04 -8.57 11.52
N ILE A 57 3.56 -7.63 10.70
CA ILE A 57 2.89 -6.40 11.13
C ILE A 57 1.40 -6.70 11.29
N ALA A 58 0.98 -6.93 12.53
CA ALA A 58 -0.39 -7.35 12.85
C ALA A 58 -1.41 -6.20 12.71
N VAL A 59 -1.80 -5.91 11.46
CA VAL A 59 -2.96 -5.08 11.11
C VAL A 59 -4.18 -5.96 10.82
N ALA A 60 -5.38 -5.47 11.15
CA ALA A 60 -6.61 -6.09 10.69
C ALA A 60 -6.77 -5.96 9.16
N ASP A 61 -7.70 -6.73 8.60
CA ASP A 61 -8.12 -6.54 7.21
C ASP A 61 -8.76 -5.16 7.05
N ASN A 62 -8.19 -4.33 6.18
CA ASN A 62 -8.73 -3.03 5.82
C ASN A 62 -9.19 -3.07 4.36
N PHE A 63 -10.43 -2.68 4.10
CA PHE A 63 -11.02 -2.70 2.75
C PHE A 63 -11.04 -1.32 2.09
N GLN A 64 -10.73 -0.25 2.83
CA GLN A 64 -10.62 1.09 2.29
C GLN A 64 -9.23 1.67 2.54
N ALA A 65 -8.65 2.33 1.55
CA ALA A 65 -7.32 2.93 1.63
C ALA A 65 -7.21 3.94 2.80
N ILE A 66 -8.26 4.73 3.04
CA ILE A 66 -8.31 5.70 4.14
C ILE A 66 -8.31 5.01 5.52
N GLN A 67 -8.97 3.87 5.66
CA GLN A 67 -8.99 3.09 6.92
C GLN A 67 -7.61 2.53 7.24
N LEU A 68 -6.92 1.97 6.23
CA LEU A 68 -5.56 1.49 6.42
C LEU A 68 -4.60 2.64 6.76
N THR A 69 -4.76 3.79 6.09
CA THR A 69 -3.98 5.01 6.38
C THR A 69 -4.14 5.47 7.83
N HIS A 70 -5.36 5.42 8.39
CA HIS A 70 -5.59 5.72 9.81
C HIS A 70 -4.97 4.65 10.72
N THR A 71 -5.17 3.37 10.41
CA THR A 71 -4.59 2.26 11.16
C THR A 71 -3.07 2.37 11.29
N LEU A 72 -2.36 2.69 10.20
CA LEU A 72 -0.90 2.85 10.24
C LEU A 72 -0.49 4.05 11.11
N ARG A 73 -1.21 5.18 11.02
CA ARG A 73 -0.94 6.35 11.87
C ARG A 73 -1.17 6.06 13.35
N ASP A 74 -2.24 5.35 13.71
CA ASP A 74 -2.54 4.95 15.09
C ASP A 74 -1.47 3.99 15.65
N ARG A 75 -0.79 3.26 14.76
CA ARG A 75 0.37 2.41 15.08
C ARG A 75 1.70 3.16 15.15
N GLY A 76 1.67 4.50 15.06
CA GLY A 76 2.86 5.34 15.19
C GLY A 76 3.63 5.56 13.89
N TRP A 77 3.07 5.22 12.74
CA TRP A 77 3.70 5.55 11.46
C TRP A 77 3.64 7.07 11.24
N SER A 78 4.80 7.63 10.90
CA SER A 78 4.99 9.07 10.76
C SER A 78 4.71 9.54 9.33
N HIS A 79 4.21 10.76 9.22
CA HIS A 79 4.00 11.41 7.93
C HIS A 79 5.35 11.76 7.28
N VAL A 80 5.50 11.41 6.01
CA VAL A 80 6.66 11.72 5.18
C VAL A 80 6.22 12.60 4.00
N PRO A 81 6.85 13.78 3.80
CA PRO A 81 6.57 14.65 2.66
C PRO A 81 6.87 13.99 1.30
N ILE A 82 6.17 14.44 0.26
CA ILE A 82 6.49 14.08 -1.12
C ILE A 82 7.92 14.53 -1.45
N GLY A 83 8.70 13.66 -2.09
CA GLY A 83 10.11 13.87 -2.41
C GLY A 83 11.08 13.26 -1.40
N GLU A 84 10.59 12.85 -0.23
CA GLU A 84 11.39 12.22 0.84
C GLU A 84 11.08 10.73 1.04
N GLN A 85 10.32 10.14 0.11
CA GLN A 85 9.95 8.73 0.16
C GLN A 85 11.17 7.81 0.11
N ARG A 86 11.07 6.69 0.83
CA ARG A 86 12.06 5.62 0.89
C ARG A 86 11.38 4.26 0.72
N ALA A 87 12.20 3.23 0.47
CA ALA A 87 11.72 1.86 0.50
C ALA A 87 11.08 1.55 1.86
N GLY A 88 9.89 0.97 1.84
CA GLY A 88 9.11 0.64 3.03
C GLY A 88 8.05 1.68 3.38
N ASP A 89 8.10 2.87 2.77
CA ASP A 89 7.04 3.86 2.96
C ASP A 89 5.76 3.42 2.26
N VAL A 90 4.62 3.83 2.82
CA VAL A 90 3.30 3.61 2.23
C VAL A 90 2.78 4.92 1.67
N GLY A 91 2.57 4.98 0.35
CA GLY A 91 1.99 6.15 -0.30
C GLY A 91 0.46 6.09 -0.31
N THR A 92 -0.19 7.23 -0.09
CA THR A 92 -1.66 7.33 -0.12
C THR A 92 -2.13 8.52 -0.95
N THR A 93 -3.19 8.31 -1.73
CA THR A 93 -3.89 9.37 -2.48
C THR A 93 -5.10 9.91 -1.72
N CYS A 94 -5.44 9.29 -0.59
CA CYS A 94 -6.65 9.57 0.18
C CYS A 94 -6.68 11.01 0.68
N GLY A 95 -7.82 11.67 0.47
CA GLY A 95 -8.15 12.95 1.11
C GLY A 95 -8.81 12.79 2.48
N ASP A 96 -9.51 13.83 2.91
CA ASP A 96 -10.21 13.84 4.21
C ASP A 96 -11.50 13.00 4.21
N LYS A 97 -11.99 12.62 3.03
CA LYS A 97 -13.20 11.83 2.84
C LYS A 97 -12.91 10.68 1.88
N PRO A 98 -13.53 9.50 2.07
CA PRO A 98 -13.42 8.40 1.14
C PRO A 98 -13.93 8.81 -0.24
N LEU A 99 -13.14 8.56 -1.28
CA LEU A 99 -13.50 8.81 -2.68
C LEU A 99 -13.23 7.56 -3.51
N HIS A 100 -14.31 6.84 -3.82
CA HIS A 100 -14.28 5.62 -4.61
C HIS A 100 -13.58 5.84 -5.95
N GLY A 101 -12.71 4.91 -6.34
CA GLY A 101 -11.94 4.97 -7.59
C GLY A 101 -10.82 6.03 -7.66
N GLN A 102 -10.70 6.92 -6.67
CA GLN A 102 -9.59 7.90 -6.57
C GLN A 102 -8.64 7.57 -5.43
N ASP A 103 -9.18 7.05 -4.33
CA ASP A 103 -8.43 6.61 -3.18
C ASP A 103 -7.63 5.35 -3.50
N HIS A 104 -6.36 5.41 -3.17
CA HIS A 104 -5.41 4.36 -3.46
C HIS A 104 -4.29 4.38 -2.44
N ILE A 105 -3.81 3.20 -2.07
CA ILE A 105 -2.69 3.00 -1.15
C ILE A 105 -1.76 1.95 -1.73
N TYR A 106 -0.45 2.13 -1.55
CA TYR A 106 0.56 1.25 -2.11
C TYR A 106 1.86 1.30 -1.32
N LEU A 107 2.68 0.26 -1.45
CA LEU A 107 3.99 0.16 -0.82
C LEU A 107 5.09 0.65 -1.77
N VAL A 108 5.97 1.53 -1.30
CA VAL A 108 7.18 1.94 -2.02
C VAL A 108 8.25 0.88 -1.83
N LEU A 109 8.67 0.26 -2.94
CA LEU A 109 9.77 -0.71 -2.93
C LEU A 109 11.12 -0.05 -3.18
N LYS A 110 11.14 0.95 -4.09
CA LYS A 110 12.37 1.67 -4.43
C LYS A 110 12.06 3.07 -4.93
N PRO A 111 12.55 4.14 -4.28
CA PRO A 111 12.55 5.47 -4.89
C PRO A 111 13.59 5.54 -6.01
N LEU A 112 13.23 6.13 -7.15
CA LEU A 112 14.15 6.42 -8.25
C LEU A 112 14.48 7.91 -8.36
N SER A 113 13.53 8.75 -7.98
CA SER A 113 13.70 10.18 -7.81
C SER A 113 12.75 10.72 -6.73
N ALA A 114 12.65 12.04 -6.60
CA ALA A 114 11.64 12.69 -5.76
C ALA A 114 10.19 12.45 -6.24
N ASP A 115 10.00 11.97 -7.48
CA ASP A 115 8.68 11.72 -8.05
C ASP A 115 8.49 10.25 -8.43
N GLU A 116 9.45 9.66 -9.15
CA GLU A 116 9.35 8.31 -9.69
C GLU A 116 9.81 7.24 -8.68
N MET A 117 9.07 6.14 -8.64
CA MET A 117 9.29 5.03 -7.72
C MET A 117 8.81 3.70 -8.31
N VAL A 118 9.38 2.60 -7.82
CA VAL A 118 8.84 1.25 -8.00
C VAL A 118 7.99 0.92 -6.78
N ILE A 119 6.77 0.44 -7.02
CA ILE A 119 5.78 0.15 -5.99
C ILE A 119 5.19 -1.25 -6.13
N ALA A 120 4.53 -1.71 -5.08
CA ALA A 120 3.63 -2.87 -5.10
C ALA A 120 2.25 -2.48 -4.58
N ASP A 121 1.20 -2.93 -5.27
CA ASP A 121 -0.19 -2.76 -4.89
C ASP A 121 -1.07 -3.86 -5.52
N ASN A 122 -2.36 -3.59 -5.68
CA ASN A 122 -3.33 -4.50 -6.28
C ASN A 122 -3.49 -4.40 -7.81
N GLN A 123 -2.96 -3.35 -8.45
CA GLN A 123 -3.23 -2.99 -9.84
C GLN A 123 -2.40 -3.79 -10.86
N ASP A 124 -1.27 -4.34 -10.43
CA ASP A 124 -0.38 -5.16 -11.26
C ASP A 124 0.10 -6.37 -10.45
N THR A 125 0.29 -7.51 -11.11
CA THR A 125 0.80 -8.74 -10.48
C THR A 125 2.31 -8.69 -10.24
N HIS A 126 2.98 -7.63 -10.71
CA HIS A 126 4.39 -7.37 -10.54
C HIS A 126 4.64 -5.98 -9.95
N PRO A 127 5.77 -5.76 -9.26
CA PRO A 127 6.27 -4.43 -8.99
C PRO A 127 6.31 -3.57 -10.25
N HIS A 128 5.80 -2.35 -10.17
CA HIS A 128 5.68 -1.47 -11.33
C HIS A 128 5.97 -0.01 -10.96
N PHE A 129 6.15 0.83 -11.99
CA PHE A 129 6.44 2.24 -11.80
C PHE A 129 5.21 3.04 -11.39
N ARG A 130 5.41 3.99 -10.48
CA ARG A 130 4.45 5.03 -10.13
C ARG A 130 5.14 6.36 -9.92
N PHE A 131 4.44 7.44 -10.24
CA PHE A 131 4.87 8.81 -9.98
C PHE A 131 4.06 9.38 -8.83
N ALA A 132 4.74 10.00 -7.86
CA ALA A 132 4.09 10.66 -6.73
C ALA A 132 3.15 11.79 -7.21
N SER A 133 3.53 12.47 -8.28
CA SER A 133 2.79 13.54 -8.96
C SER A 133 1.52 13.07 -9.67
N GLY A 134 1.34 11.76 -9.87
CA GLY A 134 0.25 11.22 -10.70
C GLY A 134 0.49 11.35 -12.20
N HIS A 135 1.71 11.67 -12.64
CA HIS A 135 2.09 11.70 -14.05
C HIS A 135 1.62 10.42 -14.78
N GLY A 136 1.04 10.58 -15.97
CA GLY A 136 0.42 9.49 -16.73
C GLY A 136 -1.07 9.24 -16.41
N GLY A 137 -1.73 10.15 -15.67
CA GLY A 137 -3.19 10.12 -15.47
C GLY A 137 -3.64 9.36 -14.21
N LYS A 138 -2.75 9.16 -13.24
CA LYS A 138 -3.06 8.55 -11.94
C LYS A 138 -3.37 9.64 -10.91
N THR A 139 -4.15 9.30 -9.87
CA THR A 139 -4.37 10.23 -8.75
C THR A 139 -3.04 10.54 -8.07
N PRO A 140 -2.70 11.83 -7.88
CA PRO A 140 -1.49 12.24 -7.17
C PRO A 140 -1.47 11.73 -5.72
N THR A 141 -0.26 11.42 -5.26
CA THR A 141 0.02 11.05 -3.87
C THR A 141 -0.07 12.28 -3.00
N ARG A 142 -0.77 12.17 -1.87
CA ARG A 142 -0.87 13.29 -0.93
C ARG A 142 0.29 13.31 0.05
N TYR A 143 0.65 12.15 0.56
CA TYR A 143 1.76 11.97 1.48
C TYR A 143 2.16 10.49 1.58
N PHE A 144 3.27 10.26 2.26
CA PHE A 144 3.75 8.94 2.61
C PHE A 144 3.66 8.70 4.11
N LEU A 145 3.61 7.43 4.53
CA LEU A 145 3.70 6.99 5.91
C LEU A 145 4.93 6.11 6.08
N ARG A 146 5.68 6.30 7.16
CA ARG A 146 6.87 5.53 7.50
C ARG A 146 6.76 4.92 8.88
N ALA A 147 7.04 3.62 8.98
CA ALA A 147 7.06 2.90 10.25
C ALA A 147 8.06 3.53 11.24
N GLY A 148 7.62 3.64 12.50
CA GLY A 148 8.43 4.08 13.65
C GLY A 148 9.10 2.93 14.38
#